data_AF-A0AB34JKN4-F1
#
_entry.id   AF-A0AB34JKN4-F1
#
_cell.length_a   1.000
_cell.length_b   1.000
_cell.length_c   1.000
_cell.angle_alpha   90.00
_cell.angle_beta   90.00
_cell.angle_gamma   90.00
#
_symmetry.space_group_name_H-M   'P 1'
#
loop_
_entity.id
_entity.type
_entity.pdbx_description
1 polymer ?
#
loop_
_entity_poly.entity_id
_entity_poly.type
_entity_poly.pdbx_seq_one_letter_code
_entity_poly.pdbx_strand_id
1 'polypeptide(L)'
;MLLGVRGNSASPAPVDLLSHSHKYLLYEAIGRAEAQQSDSRKAWTLRLALDELIRAHTSHLPRSPFALKPTALTSINKRACLYGCAQDTDVPSPDEIIRPDFSLLPDDTLTIIFDGLNGRELAQATLVCTVWANRAIAVAEKRMRSWRKLPIGHCVIPSWTHSVAAHEYLISRVGPRPTRAWWREWTVMRVREMQLSGQHHFAQAERFGPSAELGIPALLLRYAAGLNWMLQAGWSDAEAPPCLLIPAYGAMAIAKAVSDGDCPESRQLAASVWAIYEILLSRARFLSRPVPHAYASLRGIYGLATTDPVWEKLLQPDVQLGFSFQTCTVLQASMDAPTCFPDMSASVPIHRLCSVPCELYNGPIVCFVSTRAHSGQFRSLIQTSTTGCHLPPLATITLEEVLEAGTWAVDEVTCFRKCFVLKVAFPL
;
A
#
# COMPACT_ATOMS: atom_id res chain seq x y z
N MET A 1 61.79 -15.62 -5.51
CA MET A 1 60.50 -16.00 -4.88
C MET A 1 59.41 -15.17 -5.55
N LEU A 2 58.80 -15.70 -6.59
CA LEU A 2 57.67 -15.13 -7.33
C LEU A 2 56.63 -16.24 -7.41
N LEU A 3 55.49 -16.07 -6.73
CA LEU A 3 54.38 -17.01 -6.77
C LEU A 3 53.34 -16.48 -7.76
N GLY A 4 53.13 -17.25 -8.83
CA GLY A 4 52.09 -16.99 -9.82
C GLY A 4 50.73 -17.46 -9.34
N VAL A 5 49.73 -16.57 -9.45
CA VAL A 5 48.31 -16.89 -9.27
C VAL A 5 47.69 -17.04 -10.65
N ARG A 6 47.24 -18.26 -10.98
CA ARG A 6 46.38 -18.52 -12.14
C ARG A 6 44.92 -18.25 -11.75
N GLY A 7 44.30 -17.27 -12.39
CA GLY A 7 42.86 -17.05 -12.32
C GLY A 7 42.11 -17.96 -13.30
N ASN A 8 41.23 -18.82 -12.79
CA ASN A 8 40.22 -19.53 -13.57
C ASN A 8 38.98 -18.63 -13.68
N SER A 9 38.65 -18.17 -14.88
CA SER A 9 37.38 -17.53 -15.21
C SER A 9 36.33 -18.61 -15.53
N ALA A 10 35.48 -18.94 -14.57
CA ALA A 10 34.24 -19.68 -14.82
C ALA A 10 33.13 -18.68 -15.19
N SER A 11 32.48 -18.89 -16.33
CA SER A 11 31.31 -18.13 -16.76
C SER A 11 30.11 -18.51 -15.86
N PRO A 12 29.27 -17.56 -15.41
CA PRO A 12 28.10 -17.89 -14.61
C PRO A 12 27.02 -18.55 -15.47
N ALA A 13 26.40 -19.61 -14.93
CA ALA A 13 25.23 -20.25 -15.52
C ALA A 13 24.02 -19.29 -15.55
N PRO A 14 23.13 -19.40 -16.55
CA PRO A 14 21.97 -18.52 -16.66
C PRO A 14 20.99 -18.77 -15.50
N VAL A 15 20.70 -17.71 -14.75
CA VAL A 15 19.71 -17.69 -13.67
C VAL A 15 18.32 -17.67 -14.30
N ASP A 16 17.46 -18.61 -13.91
CA ASP A 16 16.08 -18.69 -14.37
C ASP A 16 15.24 -17.63 -13.63
N LEU A 17 14.96 -16.52 -14.31
CA LEU A 17 14.47 -15.27 -13.69
C LEU A 17 12.96 -15.21 -13.42
N LEU A 18 12.19 -16.27 -13.69
CA LEU A 18 10.73 -16.24 -13.51
C LEU A 18 10.23 -17.43 -12.68
N SER A 19 9.87 -17.14 -11.42
CA SER A 19 9.18 -18.09 -10.55
C SER A 19 7.84 -18.56 -11.13
N HIS A 20 7.40 -19.75 -10.74
CA HIS A 20 6.15 -20.40 -11.18
C HIS A 20 4.91 -19.49 -11.02
N SER A 21 4.92 -18.62 -10.00
CA SER A 21 3.84 -17.67 -9.70
C SER A 21 3.70 -16.55 -10.75
N HIS A 22 4.78 -16.14 -11.41
CA HIS A 22 4.73 -15.09 -12.45
C HIS A 22 4.08 -15.58 -13.75
N LYS A 23 4.19 -16.88 -14.03
CA LYS A 23 3.58 -17.50 -15.22
C LYS A 23 2.06 -17.53 -15.11
N TYR A 24 1.53 -17.93 -13.95
CA TYR A 24 0.08 -18.01 -13.68
C TYR A 24 -0.64 -16.65 -13.81
N LEU A 25 -0.02 -15.56 -13.34
CA LEU A 25 -0.60 -14.21 -13.42
C LEU A 25 -0.75 -13.71 -14.87
N LEU A 26 0.17 -14.11 -15.76
CA LEU A 26 0.09 -13.80 -17.18
C LEU A 26 -1.11 -14.50 -17.86
N TYR A 27 -1.45 -15.74 -17.46
CA TYR A 27 -2.66 -16.45 -17.95
C TYR A 27 -3.96 -15.71 -17.59
N GLU A 28 -4.11 -15.26 -16.34
CA GLU A 28 -5.33 -14.59 -15.90
C GLU A 28 -5.50 -13.19 -16.51
N ALA A 29 -4.41 -12.44 -16.69
CA ALA A 29 -4.46 -11.13 -17.34
C ALA A 29 -4.85 -11.24 -18.84
N ILE A 30 -4.32 -12.25 -19.54
CA ILE A 30 -4.62 -12.47 -20.96
C ILE A 30 -6.04 -13.01 -21.14
N GLY A 31 -6.51 -13.95 -20.30
CA GLY A 31 -7.90 -14.40 -20.33
C GLY A 31 -8.92 -13.27 -20.08
N ARG A 32 -8.55 -12.26 -19.27
CA ARG A 32 -9.35 -11.03 -19.10
C ARG A 32 -9.31 -10.13 -20.34
N ALA A 33 -8.16 -10.01 -21.01
CA ALA A 33 -8.05 -9.28 -22.27
C ALA A 33 -8.84 -9.95 -23.41
N GLU A 34 -8.88 -11.29 -23.47
CA GLU A 34 -9.71 -12.06 -24.40
C GLU A 34 -11.20 -11.79 -24.21
N ALA A 35 -11.67 -11.72 -22.96
CA ALA A 35 -13.08 -11.41 -22.65
C ALA A 35 -13.49 -9.97 -23.04
N GLN A 36 -12.52 -9.05 -23.18
CA GLN A 36 -12.75 -7.66 -23.55
C GLN A 36 -12.69 -7.39 -25.06
N GLN A 37 -12.17 -8.31 -25.88
CA GLN A 37 -12.08 -8.14 -27.34
C GLN A 37 -13.13 -8.98 -28.08
N SER A 38 -14.02 -8.33 -28.83
CA SER A 38 -14.98 -9.00 -29.74
C SER A 38 -14.33 -9.57 -31.01
N ASP A 39 -13.03 -9.31 -31.21
CA ASP A 39 -12.34 -9.60 -32.46
C ASP A 39 -11.59 -10.94 -32.37
N SER A 40 -12.31 -12.00 -32.77
CA SER A 40 -11.94 -13.42 -32.65
C SER A 40 -10.53 -13.80 -33.12
N ARG A 41 -9.93 -13.05 -34.06
CA ARG A 41 -8.57 -13.32 -34.55
C ARG A 41 -7.47 -12.91 -33.57
N LYS A 42 -7.62 -11.77 -32.88
CA LYS A 42 -6.58 -11.28 -31.96
C LYS A 42 -6.54 -12.09 -30.67
N ALA A 43 -7.71 -12.46 -30.14
CA ALA A 43 -7.85 -13.38 -29.02
C ALA A 43 -7.23 -14.76 -29.36
N TRP A 44 -7.45 -15.26 -30.57
CA TRP A 44 -6.88 -16.54 -31.01
C TRP A 44 -5.35 -16.52 -31.14
N THR A 45 -4.75 -15.45 -31.68
CA THR A 45 -3.30 -15.30 -31.76
C THR A 45 -2.65 -15.19 -30.37
N LEU A 46 -3.27 -14.45 -29.45
CA LEU A 46 -2.83 -14.37 -28.05
C LEU A 46 -2.88 -15.73 -27.37
N ARG A 47 -3.96 -16.49 -27.58
CA ARG A 47 -4.13 -17.84 -27.04
C ARG A 47 -3.10 -18.84 -27.57
N LEU A 48 -2.78 -18.80 -28.86
CA LEU A 48 -1.76 -19.67 -29.47
C LEU A 48 -0.36 -19.37 -28.94
N ALA A 49 0.00 -18.09 -28.85
CA ALA A 49 1.28 -17.68 -28.27
C ALA A 49 1.39 -18.12 -26.80
N LEU A 50 0.27 -18.12 -26.08
CA LEU A 50 0.16 -18.50 -24.68
C LEU A 50 0.26 -20.03 -24.47
N ASP A 51 -0.40 -20.83 -25.31
CA ASP A 51 -0.35 -22.29 -25.26
C ASP A 51 1.06 -22.83 -25.62
N GLU A 52 1.75 -22.20 -26.56
CA GLU A 52 3.16 -22.47 -26.89
C GLU A 52 4.07 -22.19 -25.68
N LEU A 53 3.83 -21.08 -24.97
CA LEU A 53 4.61 -20.69 -23.79
C LEU A 53 4.42 -21.67 -22.61
N ILE A 54 3.21 -22.22 -22.40
CA ILE A 54 2.95 -23.30 -21.42
C ILE A 54 3.74 -24.55 -21.79
N ARG A 55 3.58 -24.98 -23.03
CA ARG A 55 4.04 -26.29 -23.50
C ARG A 55 5.55 -26.37 -23.39
N ALA A 56 6.21 -25.28 -23.74
CA ALA A 56 7.65 -25.13 -23.65
C ALA A 56 8.17 -25.10 -22.18
N HIS A 57 7.39 -24.62 -21.20
CA HIS A 57 7.87 -24.48 -19.83
C HIS A 57 7.43 -25.60 -18.87
N THR A 58 6.56 -26.51 -19.30
CA THR A 58 6.08 -27.66 -18.49
C THR A 58 6.83 -28.96 -18.78
N SER A 59 7.62 -29.02 -19.85
CA SER A 59 8.45 -30.17 -20.24
C SER A 59 9.69 -30.40 -19.36
N HIS A 60 10.07 -29.47 -18.48
CA HIS A 60 11.33 -29.54 -17.69
C HIS A 60 11.19 -29.55 -16.17
N LEU A 61 10.01 -29.87 -15.62
CA LEU A 61 9.87 -29.99 -14.16
C LEU A 61 10.26 -31.40 -13.68
N PRO A 62 11.21 -31.53 -12.73
CA PRO A 62 11.36 -32.76 -11.96
C PRO A 62 10.09 -32.96 -11.12
N ARG A 63 9.59 -34.20 -11.06
CA ARG A 63 8.51 -34.57 -10.14
C ARG A 63 8.99 -34.38 -8.69
N SER A 64 8.62 -33.27 -8.06
CA SER A 64 8.90 -32.99 -6.65
C SER A 64 8.01 -33.87 -5.74
N PRO A 65 8.54 -34.46 -4.65
CA PRO A 65 7.78 -35.28 -3.71
C PRO A 65 6.92 -34.49 -2.72
N PHE A 66 6.94 -33.15 -2.76
CA PHE A 66 6.11 -32.31 -1.90
C PHE A 66 4.99 -31.63 -2.68
N ALA A 67 3.97 -32.41 -3.02
CA ALA A 67 2.74 -31.90 -3.64
C ALA A 67 1.74 -31.44 -2.56
N LEU A 68 1.54 -30.12 -2.49
CA LEU A 68 0.29 -29.56 -1.95
C LEU A 68 -0.88 -30.08 -2.79
N LYS A 69 -1.97 -30.50 -2.13
CA LYS A 69 -3.16 -31.09 -2.76
C LYS A 69 -3.76 -30.14 -3.82
N PRO A 70 -3.91 -30.57 -5.08
CA PRO A 70 -4.53 -29.78 -6.13
C PRO A 70 -6.01 -30.14 -6.27
N THR A 71 -6.90 -29.30 -5.75
CA THR A 71 -8.36 -29.40 -6.02
C THR A 71 -8.89 -28.34 -6.98
N ALA A 72 -8.04 -27.47 -7.54
CA ALA A 72 -8.45 -26.48 -8.54
C ALA A 72 -7.84 -26.69 -9.95
N LEU A 73 -6.86 -27.59 -10.11
CA LEU A 73 -6.11 -27.79 -11.37
C LEU A 73 -6.69 -28.89 -12.28
N THR A 74 -7.75 -29.57 -11.87
CA THR A 74 -8.31 -30.75 -12.59
C THR A 74 -9.38 -30.44 -13.63
N SER A 75 -9.88 -29.19 -13.73
CA SER A 75 -10.87 -28.83 -14.75
C SER A 75 -10.26 -28.23 -16.02
N ILE A 76 -9.10 -27.59 -15.94
CA ILE A 76 -8.44 -26.94 -17.08
C ILE A 76 -7.59 -27.95 -17.88
N ASN A 77 -6.90 -28.88 -17.19
CA ASN A 77 -6.12 -29.93 -17.86
C ASN A 77 -6.97 -30.99 -18.61
N LYS A 78 -8.26 -31.11 -18.30
CA LYS A 78 -9.13 -32.11 -18.97
C LYS A 78 -9.63 -31.69 -20.35
N ARG A 79 -9.51 -30.41 -20.74
CA ARG A 79 -9.88 -29.96 -22.10
C ARG A 79 -8.70 -29.87 -23.06
N ALA A 80 -7.47 -29.75 -22.57
CA ALA A 80 -6.26 -29.76 -23.39
C ALA A 80 -5.86 -31.19 -23.83
N CYS A 81 -6.21 -32.22 -23.05
CA CYS A 81 -5.84 -33.62 -23.36
C CYS A 81 -6.80 -34.37 -24.29
N LEU A 82 -7.75 -33.71 -24.98
CA LEU A 82 -8.72 -34.40 -25.85
C LEU A 82 -8.56 -34.15 -27.35
N TYR A 83 -7.53 -33.41 -27.81
CA TYR A 83 -7.37 -33.13 -29.25
C TYR A 83 -5.94 -33.28 -29.80
N GLY A 84 -5.06 -34.00 -29.11
CA GLY A 84 -3.71 -34.31 -29.60
C GLY A 84 -3.50 -35.81 -29.83
N CYS A 85 -4.27 -36.43 -30.72
CA CYS A 85 -3.93 -37.73 -31.27
C CYS A 85 -3.48 -37.55 -32.72
N ALA A 86 -2.33 -38.16 -33.03
CA ALA A 86 -1.65 -38.27 -34.32
C ALA A 86 -0.89 -37.00 -34.79
N GLN A 87 0.41 -36.96 -34.54
CA GLN A 87 1.41 -37.39 -35.54
C GLN A 87 2.83 -37.32 -34.95
N ASP A 88 3.63 -38.33 -35.29
CA ASP A 88 5.08 -38.40 -35.06
C ASP A 88 5.77 -37.20 -35.69
N THR A 89 6.18 -36.23 -34.88
CA THR A 89 7.17 -35.22 -35.26
C THR A 89 8.11 -35.01 -34.09
N ASP A 90 9.41 -35.07 -34.38
CA ASP A 90 10.52 -34.86 -33.46
C ASP A 90 10.21 -33.79 -32.41
N VAL A 91 10.19 -34.21 -31.14
CA VAL A 91 10.06 -33.28 -30.02
C VAL A 91 11.38 -32.50 -29.95
N PRO A 92 11.38 -31.17 -30.19
CA PRO A 92 12.60 -30.39 -30.10
C PRO A 92 13.22 -30.54 -28.70
N SER A 93 14.55 -30.53 -28.66
CA SER A 93 15.31 -30.64 -27.43
C SER A 93 14.81 -29.61 -26.40
N PRO A 94 14.78 -29.94 -25.09
CA PRO A 94 14.63 -28.98 -23.99
C PRO A 94 15.34 -27.64 -24.17
N ASP A 95 16.51 -27.70 -24.83
CA ASP A 95 17.42 -26.57 -24.99
C ASP A 95 17.06 -25.67 -26.19
N GLU A 96 16.08 -26.06 -27.02
CA GLU A 96 15.61 -25.31 -28.19
C GLU A 96 14.28 -24.59 -27.97
N ILE A 97 13.83 -24.48 -26.72
CA ILE A 97 12.68 -23.64 -26.40
C ILE A 97 13.07 -22.18 -26.61
N ILE A 98 12.75 -21.68 -27.80
CA ILE A 98 12.86 -20.28 -28.17
C ILE A 98 11.97 -19.51 -27.20
N ARG A 99 12.60 -18.81 -26.26
CA ARG A 99 11.88 -17.89 -25.38
C ARG A 99 11.22 -16.85 -26.29
N PRO A 100 9.87 -16.72 -26.28
CA PRO A 100 9.21 -15.76 -27.13
C PRO A 100 9.75 -14.37 -26.82
N ASP A 101 10.40 -13.76 -27.80
CA ASP A 101 10.93 -12.43 -27.66
C ASP A 101 9.77 -11.44 -27.78
N PHE A 102 9.20 -11.09 -26.64
CA PHE A 102 8.11 -10.11 -26.55
C PHE A 102 8.49 -8.72 -27.07
N SER A 103 9.77 -8.44 -27.30
CA SER A 103 10.20 -7.20 -27.97
C SER A 103 9.85 -7.17 -29.46
N LEU A 104 9.51 -8.33 -30.06
CA LEU A 104 9.09 -8.45 -31.46
C LEU A 104 7.58 -8.27 -31.65
N LEU A 105 6.79 -8.21 -30.58
CA LEU A 105 5.37 -7.95 -30.69
C LEU A 105 5.12 -6.48 -31.08
N PRO A 106 4.16 -6.20 -31.98
CA PRO A 106 3.75 -4.82 -32.27
C PRO A 106 3.32 -4.07 -31.00
N ASP A 107 3.66 -2.79 -30.90
CA ASP A 107 3.37 -1.94 -29.73
C ASP A 107 1.89 -1.94 -29.33
N ASP A 108 0.97 -2.00 -30.29
CA ASP A 108 -0.47 -2.09 -30.04
C ASP A 108 -0.85 -3.38 -29.31
N THR A 109 -0.18 -4.49 -29.63
CA THR A 109 -0.42 -5.80 -28.98
C THR A 109 0.10 -5.79 -27.56
N LEU A 110 1.31 -5.27 -27.34
CA LEU A 110 1.86 -5.08 -26.00
C LEU A 110 0.97 -4.14 -25.17
N THR A 111 0.44 -3.08 -25.78
CA THR A 111 -0.51 -2.18 -25.12
C THR A 111 -1.74 -2.91 -24.62
N ILE A 112 -2.36 -3.74 -25.46
CA ILE A 112 -3.53 -4.54 -25.10
C ILE A 112 -3.22 -5.48 -23.93
N ILE A 113 -2.08 -6.19 -23.99
CA ILE A 113 -1.67 -7.12 -22.93
C ILE A 113 -1.52 -6.38 -21.60
N PHE A 114 -0.79 -5.25 -21.59
CA PHE A 114 -0.55 -4.49 -20.36
C PHE A 114 -1.82 -3.78 -19.87
N ASP A 115 -2.71 -3.35 -20.76
CA ASP A 115 -4.04 -2.81 -20.40
C ASP A 115 -4.93 -3.87 -19.69
N GLY A 116 -4.60 -5.18 -19.81
CA GLY A 116 -5.26 -6.27 -19.07
C GLY A 116 -4.65 -6.60 -17.69
N LEU A 117 -3.44 -6.12 -17.39
CA LEU A 117 -2.75 -6.39 -16.12
C LEU A 117 -3.31 -5.53 -14.98
N ASN A 118 -3.42 -6.05 -13.77
CA ASN A 118 -3.68 -5.24 -12.57
C ASN A 118 -2.42 -4.47 -12.13
N GLY A 119 -2.55 -3.53 -11.20
CA GLY A 119 -1.46 -2.67 -10.73
C GLY A 119 -0.28 -3.43 -10.15
N ARG A 120 -0.52 -4.56 -9.46
CA ARG A 120 0.55 -5.41 -8.93
C ARG A 120 1.32 -6.11 -10.05
N GLU A 121 0.60 -6.64 -11.03
CA GLU A 121 1.16 -7.25 -12.23
C GLU A 121 1.94 -6.21 -13.06
N LEU A 122 1.43 -4.99 -13.18
CA LEU A 122 2.15 -3.87 -13.81
C LEU A 122 3.44 -3.54 -13.05
N ALA A 123 3.42 -3.51 -11.72
CA ALA A 123 4.63 -3.27 -10.92
C ALA A 123 5.66 -4.39 -11.14
N GLN A 124 5.24 -5.67 -11.17
CA GLN A 124 6.12 -6.79 -11.48
C GLN A 124 6.70 -6.71 -12.90
N ALA A 125 5.90 -6.31 -13.88
CA ALA A 125 6.36 -6.15 -15.26
C ALA A 125 7.49 -5.12 -15.39
N THR A 126 7.57 -4.13 -14.49
CA THR A 126 8.70 -3.16 -14.49
C THR A 126 10.05 -3.76 -14.15
N LEU A 127 10.09 -4.97 -13.58
CA LEU A 127 11.32 -5.65 -13.18
C LEU A 127 11.86 -6.59 -14.26
N VAL A 128 11.13 -6.79 -15.38
CA VAL A 128 11.48 -7.77 -16.41
C VAL A 128 12.57 -7.23 -17.36
N CYS A 129 12.26 -6.14 -18.07
CA CYS A 129 13.20 -5.46 -18.96
C CYS A 129 12.76 -4.00 -19.19
N THR A 130 13.63 -3.17 -19.77
CA THR A 130 13.36 -1.73 -19.97
C THR A 130 12.12 -1.47 -20.84
N VAL A 131 11.89 -2.29 -21.88
CA VAL A 131 10.71 -2.14 -22.76
C VAL A 131 9.42 -2.38 -21.98
N TRP A 132 9.37 -3.44 -21.17
CA TRP A 132 8.23 -3.77 -20.33
C TRP A 132 8.01 -2.73 -19.24
N ALA A 133 9.09 -2.23 -18.63
CA ALA A 133 9.02 -1.16 -17.63
C ALA A 133 8.39 0.11 -18.21
N ASN A 134 8.87 0.57 -19.36
CA ASN A 134 8.33 1.75 -20.03
C ASN A 134 6.84 1.55 -20.37
N ARG A 135 6.45 0.36 -20.84
CA ARG A 135 5.06 0.07 -21.18
C ARG A 135 4.14 -0.01 -19.97
N ALA A 136 4.55 -0.71 -18.91
CA ALA A 136 3.80 -0.78 -17.65
C ALA A 136 3.60 0.60 -17.04
N ILE A 137 4.65 1.43 -17.05
CA ILE A 137 4.58 2.81 -16.56
C ILE A 137 3.59 3.63 -17.39
N ALA A 138 3.65 3.56 -18.72
CA ALA A 138 2.74 4.31 -19.59
C ALA A 138 1.27 3.91 -19.41
N VAL A 139 0.99 2.61 -19.28
CA VAL A 139 -0.37 2.10 -19.00
C VAL A 139 -0.85 2.56 -17.62
N ALA A 140 0.00 2.43 -16.61
CA ALA A 140 -0.33 2.86 -15.26
C ALA A 140 -0.59 4.37 -15.18
N GLU A 141 0.22 5.16 -15.88
CA GLU A 141 0.03 6.61 -16.02
C GLU A 141 -1.33 6.95 -16.64
N LYS A 142 -1.65 6.34 -17.79
CA LYS A 142 -2.94 6.50 -18.48
C LYS A 142 -4.12 6.23 -17.54
N ARG A 143 -4.08 5.12 -16.78
CA ARG A 143 -5.13 4.76 -15.82
C ARG A 143 -5.26 5.78 -14.69
N MET A 144 -4.15 6.13 -14.04
CA MET A 144 -4.17 7.08 -12.93
C MET A 144 -4.63 8.47 -13.36
N ARG A 145 -4.21 8.94 -14.55
CA ARG A 145 -4.68 10.22 -15.11
C ARG A 145 -6.19 10.19 -15.36
N SER A 146 -6.71 9.10 -15.91
CA SER A 146 -8.15 8.90 -16.12
C SER A 146 -8.93 8.93 -14.80
N TRP A 147 -8.50 8.15 -13.80
CA TRP A 147 -9.20 8.07 -12.50
C TRP A 147 -9.19 9.39 -11.72
N ARG A 148 -8.08 10.13 -11.79
CA ARG A 148 -7.89 11.36 -11.02
C ARG A 148 -8.14 12.64 -11.81
N LYS A 149 -8.50 12.54 -13.08
CA LYS A 149 -8.66 13.68 -14.00
C LYS A 149 -7.42 14.59 -14.00
N LEU A 150 -6.22 14.00 -13.95
CA LEU A 150 -4.97 14.78 -13.95
C LEU A 150 -4.66 15.26 -15.37
N PRO A 151 -4.37 16.55 -15.57
CA PRO A 151 -3.99 17.06 -16.89
C PRO A 151 -2.66 16.43 -17.35
N ILE A 152 -2.48 16.30 -18.66
CA ILE A 152 -1.23 15.80 -19.27
C ILE A 152 -0.08 16.73 -18.87
N GLY A 153 1.08 16.17 -18.54
CA GLY A 153 2.27 16.93 -18.14
C GLY A 153 2.30 17.38 -16.67
N HIS A 154 1.21 17.21 -15.90
CA HIS A 154 1.24 17.42 -14.46
C HIS A 154 1.78 16.19 -13.70
N CYS A 155 2.74 16.47 -12.80
CA CYS A 155 3.35 15.59 -11.78
C CYS A 155 4.14 14.37 -12.25
N VAL A 156 5.31 14.16 -11.64
CA VAL A 156 6.01 12.88 -11.61
C VAL A 156 5.44 12.12 -10.43
N ILE A 157 4.42 11.27 -10.65
CA ILE A 157 4.11 10.27 -9.63
C ILE A 157 5.36 9.37 -9.51
N PRO A 158 5.87 9.07 -8.29
CA PRO A 158 7.17 8.42 -8.11
C PRO A 158 7.23 7.05 -8.74
N SER A 159 6.07 6.42 -8.83
CA SER A 159 5.87 5.17 -9.51
C SER A 159 4.41 5.12 -9.97
N TRP A 160 4.13 5.17 -11.26
CA TRP A 160 2.74 5.06 -11.69
C TRP A 160 2.11 3.70 -11.36
N THR A 161 2.90 2.62 -11.42
CA THR A 161 2.45 1.24 -11.28
C THR A 161 1.97 0.91 -9.87
N HIS A 162 2.77 1.25 -8.86
CA HIS A 162 2.38 1.09 -7.46
C HIS A 162 1.16 1.95 -7.07
N SER A 163 0.97 3.13 -7.68
CA SER A 163 -0.19 4.00 -7.44
C SER A 163 -1.45 3.37 -7.98
N VAL A 164 -1.36 2.70 -9.13
CA VAL A 164 -2.44 1.86 -9.66
C VAL A 164 -2.70 0.69 -8.71
N ALA A 165 -1.67 -0.02 -8.26
CA ALA A 165 -1.82 -1.15 -7.35
C ALA A 165 -2.52 -0.74 -6.04
N ALA A 166 -2.13 0.39 -5.48
CA ALA A 166 -2.75 1.00 -4.31
C ALA A 166 -4.21 1.38 -4.54
N HIS A 167 -4.50 2.03 -5.67
CA HIS A 167 -5.85 2.45 -6.02
C HIS A 167 -6.77 1.25 -6.23
N GLU A 168 -6.32 0.24 -6.99
CA GLU A 168 -7.06 -0.99 -7.21
C GLU A 168 -7.24 -1.80 -5.92
N TYR A 169 -6.22 -1.85 -5.07
CA TYR A 169 -6.35 -2.45 -3.74
C TYR A 169 -7.42 -1.73 -2.94
N LEU A 170 -7.42 -0.39 -2.91
CA LEU A 170 -8.45 0.37 -2.22
C LEU A 170 -9.85 0.11 -2.78
N ILE A 171 -10.00 0.06 -4.12
CA ILE A 171 -11.26 -0.32 -4.77
C ILE A 171 -11.70 -1.71 -4.33
N SER A 172 -10.78 -2.68 -4.29
CA SER A 172 -11.09 -4.05 -3.87
C SER A 172 -11.53 -4.12 -2.41
N ARG A 173 -11.08 -3.17 -1.57
CA ARG A 173 -11.36 -3.16 -0.14
C ARG A 173 -12.62 -2.40 0.27
N VAL A 174 -12.86 -1.23 -0.32
CA VAL A 174 -13.97 -0.36 0.11
C VAL A 174 -14.93 -0.03 -1.03
N GLY A 175 -14.69 -0.57 -2.22
CA GLY A 175 -15.43 -0.26 -3.43
C GLY A 175 -14.92 0.97 -4.17
N PRO A 176 -15.49 1.27 -5.35
CA PRO A 176 -15.13 2.43 -6.14
C PRO A 176 -15.41 3.73 -5.37
N ARG A 177 -14.72 4.81 -5.76
CA ARG A 177 -14.95 6.14 -5.18
C ARG A 177 -16.44 6.52 -5.28
N PRO A 178 -17.13 6.72 -4.15
CA PRO A 178 -18.54 7.08 -4.20
C PRO A 178 -18.70 8.56 -4.56
N THR A 179 -19.87 8.93 -5.08
CA THR A 179 -20.26 10.33 -5.35
C THR A 179 -20.70 11.08 -4.10
N ARG A 180 -21.05 10.36 -3.03
CA ARG A 180 -21.43 10.95 -1.74
C ARG A 180 -20.20 11.48 -1.00
N ALA A 181 -20.42 12.49 -0.18
CA ALA A 181 -19.36 13.08 0.63
C ALA A 181 -19.16 12.35 1.98
N TRP A 182 -17.94 12.43 2.52
CA TRP A 182 -17.54 11.78 3.77
C TRP A 182 -18.41 12.18 4.97
N TRP A 183 -18.86 13.44 5.06
CA TRP A 183 -19.67 13.91 6.18
C TRP A 183 -21.03 13.23 6.29
N ARG A 184 -21.53 12.63 5.19
CA ARG A 184 -22.75 11.81 5.22
C ARG A 184 -22.55 10.46 5.90
N GLU A 185 -21.31 10.01 6.03
CA GLU A 185 -20.95 8.75 6.67
C GLU A 185 -20.57 8.95 8.16
N TRP A 186 -20.53 10.21 8.63
CA TRP A 186 -20.03 10.56 9.96
C TRP A 186 -20.70 9.79 11.09
N THR A 187 -22.03 9.78 11.14
CA THR A 187 -22.78 9.10 12.20
C THR A 187 -22.47 7.60 12.24
N VAL A 188 -22.47 6.93 11.08
CA VAL A 188 -22.19 5.49 10.98
C VAL A 188 -20.74 5.21 11.39
N MET A 189 -19.79 6.00 10.90
CA MET A 189 -18.38 5.89 11.26
C MET A 189 -18.17 6.03 12.77
N ARG A 190 -18.82 7.01 13.40
CA ARG A 190 -18.70 7.26 14.84
C ARG A 190 -19.32 6.17 15.69
N VAL A 191 -20.51 5.69 15.34
CA VAL A 191 -21.13 4.54 16.02
C VAL A 191 -20.19 3.33 15.94
N ARG A 192 -19.62 3.07 14.76
CA ARG A 192 -18.70 1.95 14.58
C ARG A 192 -17.39 2.12 15.36
N GLU A 193 -16.83 3.32 15.39
CA GLU A 193 -15.64 3.62 16.20
C GLU A 193 -15.88 3.30 17.68
N MET A 194 -17.02 3.74 18.25
CA MET A 194 -17.35 3.47 19.66
C MET A 194 -17.58 1.97 19.93
N GLN A 195 -18.12 1.23 18.97
CA GLN A 195 -18.25 -0.23 19.09
C GLN A 195 -16.88 -0.90 19.08
N LEU A 196 -16.00 -0.51 18.16
CA LEU A 196 -14.67 -1.10 18.02
C LEU A 196 -13.76 -0.78 19.20
N SER A 197 -13.93 0.38 19.83
CA SER A 197 -13.18 0.77 21.03
C SER A 197 -13.73 0.19 22.33
N GLY A 198 -14.74 -0.69 22.27
CA GLY A 198 -15.39 -1.30 23.44
C GLY A 198 -16.34 -0.36 24.20
N GLN A 199 -16.58 0.84 23.67
CA GLN A 199 -17.45 1.87 24.25
C GLN A 199 -18.89 1.76 23.73
N HIS A 200 -19.45 0.54 23.70
CA HIS A 200 -20.76 0.24 23.09
C HIS A 200 -21.92 1.12 23.62
N HIS A 201 -21.89 1.47 24.91
CA HIS A 201 -22.91 2.31 25.54
C HIS A 201 -22.92 3.76 25.00
N PHE A 202 -21.84 4.21 24.37
CA PHE A 202 -21.75 5.51 23.70
C PHE A 202 -22.04 5.44 22.19
N ALA A 203 -22.28 4.25 21.63
CA ALA A 203 -22.51 4.02 20.21
C ALA A 203 -23.97 4.33 19.79
N GLN A 204 -24.46 5.54 20.13
CA GLN A 204 -25.81 6.01 19.82
C GLN A 204 -25.78 7.04 18.69
N ALA A 205 -26.57 6.82 17.63
CA ALA A 205 -26.53 7.64 16.42
C ALA A 205 -26.89 9.12 16.68
N GLU A 206 -27.82 9.35 17.61
CA GLU A 206 -28.32 10.67 18.01
C GLU A 206 -27.21 11.56 18.56
N ARG A 207 -26.17 10.97 19.17
CA ARG A 207 -25.02 11.70 19.72
C ARG A 207 -24.07 12.26 18.66
N PHE A 208 -24.16 11.74 17.44
CA PHE A 208 -23.27 12.10 16.32
C PHE A 208 -24.01 12.80 15.18
N GLY A 209 -25.30 13.11 15.36
CA GLY A 209 -26.07 13.87 14.39
C GLY A 209 -25.56 15.32 14.24
N PRO A 210 -25.98 16.06 13.19
CA PRO A 210 -25.49 17.40 12.90
C PRO A 210 -25.66 18.42 14.05
N SER A 211 -26.71 18.28 14.85
CA SER A 211 -27.02 19.15 15.99
C SER A 211 -26.50 18.63 17.33
N ALA A 212 -25.83 17.47 17.34
CA ALA A 212 -25.36 16.84 18.55
C ALA A 212 -23.98 17.37 18.98
N GLU A 213 -23.64 17.19 20.25
CA GLU A 213 -22.37 17.66 20.83
C GLU A 213 -21.13 17.04 20.14
N LEU A 214 -21.26 15.81 19.63
CA LEU A 214 -20.22 15.10 18.87
C LEU A 214 -20.52 15.07 17.36
N GLY A 215 -21.38 15.98 16.89
CA GLY A 215 -21.60 16.26 15.48
C GLY A 215 -20.45 17.08 14.87
N ILE A 216 -20.33 17.03 13.54
CA ILE A 216 -19.26 17.74 12.81
C ILE A 216 -19.19 19.24 13.16
N PRO A 217 -20.28 20.04 13.13
CA PRO A 217 -20.20 21.47 13.41
C PRO A 217 -19.64 21.78 14.81
N ALA A 218 -20.12 21.05 15.82
CA ALA A 218 -19.68 21.22 17.21
C ALA A 218 -18.19 20.87 17.37
N LEU A 219 -17.72 19.80 16.73
CA LEU A 219 -16.31 19.41 16.77
C LEU A 219 -15.41 20.38 16.00
N LEU A 220 -15.84 20.90 14.85
CA LEU A 220 -15.05 21.91 14.13
C LEU A 220 -14.90 23.20 14.94
N LEU A 221 -15.95 23.61 15.68
CA LEU A 221 -15.85 24.72 16.63
C LEU A 221 -14.89 24.40 17.78
N ARG A 222 -14.99 23.20 18.36
CA ARG A 222 -14.09 22.71 19.42
C ARG A 222 -12.63 22.70 18.96
N TYR A 223 -12.38 22.45 17.69
CA TYR A 223 -11.05 22.36 17.08
C TYR A 223 -10.71 23.52 16.15
N ALA A 224 -11.33 24.68 16.36
CA ALA A 224 -11.15 25.84 15.51
C ALA A 224 -9.66 26.27 15.40
N ALA A 225 -8.88 26.14 16.47
CA ALA A 225 -7.46 26.49 16.45
C ALA A 225 -6.64 25.63 15.47
N GLY A 226 -6.80 24.30 15.48
CA GLY A 226 -6.10 23.43 14.54
C GLY A 226 -6.62 23.57 13.12
N LEU A 227 -7.93 23.75 12.95
CA LEU A 227 -8.51 24.04 11.65
C LEU A 227 -7.92 25.34 11.05
N ASN A 228 -7.88 26.41 11.83
CA ASN A 228 -7.28 27.68 11.42
C ASN A 228 -5.80 27.54 11.05
N TRP A 229 -5.03 26.76 11.84
CA TRP A 229 -3.64 26.47 11.51
C TRP A 229 -3.53 25.76 10.15
N MET A 230 -4.36 24.74 9.89
CA MET A 230 -4.35 24.03 8.61
C MET A 230 -4.66 25.00 7.46
N LEU A 231 -5.69 25.84 7.59
CA LEU A 231 -6.04 26.83 6.56
C LEU A 231 -4.87 27.81 6.30
N GLN A 232 -4.22 28.31 7.37
CA GLN A 232 -3.04 29.17 7.25
C GLN A 232 -1.84 28.45 6.61
N ALA A 233 -1.70 27.14 6.84
CA ALA A 233 -0.73 26.28 6.18
C ALA A 233 -1.11 25.92 4.72
N GLY A 234 -2.15 26.55 4.17
CA GLY A 234 -2.59 26.40 2.79
C GLY A 234 -3.45 25.16 2.55
N TRP A 235 -4.04 24.57 3.58
CA TRP A 235 -5.10 23.58 3.42
C TRP A 235 -6.37 24.24 2.89
N SER A 236 -7.07 23.59 1.96
CA SER A 236 -8.36 24.11 1.52
C SER A 236 -9.47 23.78 2.53
N ASP A 237 -10.57 24.54 2.48
CA ASP A 237 -11.77 24.30 3.31
C ASP A 237 -12.37 22.91 3.10
N ALA A 238 -12.15 22.31 1.92
CA ALA A 238 -12.62 20.96 1.60
C ALA A 238 -11.69 19.87 2.19
N GLU A 239 -10.40 20.16 2.36
CA GLU A 239 -9.39 19.20 2.79
C GLU A 239 -9.20 19.19 4.31
N ALA A 240 -9.21 20.35 4.96
CA ALA A 240 -8.85 20.45 6.36
C ALA A 240 -9.83 19.71 7.30
N PRO A 241 -11.16 19.87 7.18
CA PRO A 241 -12.11 19.20 8.08
C PRO A 241 -12.03 17.67 8.11
N PRO A 242 -12.04 16.92 6.98
CA PRO A 242 -11.89 15.47 7.02
C PRO A 242 -10.55 15.06 7.62
N CYS A 243 -9.45 15.70 7.21
CA CYS A 243 -8.11 15.38 7.74
C CYS A 243 -7.96 15.66 9.22
N LEU A 244 -8.77 16.55 9.78
CA LEU A 244 -8.84 16.81 11.21
C LEU A 244 -9.70 15.75 11.93
N LEU A 245 -10.91 15.50 11.45
CA LEU A 245 -11.91 14.74 12.21
C LEU A 245 -11.82 13.23 12.01
N ILE A 246 -11.58 12.75 10.79
CA ILE A 246 -11.58 11.31 10.50
C ILE A 246 -10.46 10.59 11.27
N PRO A 247 -9.20 11.06 11.29
CA PRO A 247 -8.14 10.38 12.04
C PRO A 247 -8.39 10.41 13.55
N ALA A 248 -8.93 11.52 14.08
CA ALA A 248 -9.19 11.65 15.51
C ALA A 248 -10.37 10.79 16.02
N TYR A 249 -11.35 10.50 15.16
CA TYR A 249 -12.64 9.92 15.57
C TYR A 249 -13.12 8.74 14.73
N GLY A 250 -12.36 8.30 13.75
CA GLY A 250 -12.76 7.21 12.86
C GLY A 250 -11.61 6.28 12.50
N ALA A 251 -10.44 6.40 13.14
CA ALA A 251 -9.27 5.63 12.76
C ALA A 251 -9.52 4.12 12.84
N MET A 252 -10.15 3.60 13.89
CA MET A 252 -10.45 2.17 14.01
C MET A 252 -11.50 1.73 12.99
N ALA A 253 -12.55 2.53 12.79
CA ALA A 253 -13.61 2.27 11.82
C ALA A 253 -13.07 2.21 10.38
N ILE A 254 -12.19 3.15 10.02
CA ILE A 254 -11.48 3.17 8.74
C ILE A 254 -10.56 1.94 8.60
N ALA A 255 -9.78 1.62 9.65
CA ALA A 255 -8.92 0.44 9.66
C ALA A 255 -9.70 -0.86 9.41
N LYS A 256 -10.85 -1.00 10.09
CA LYS A 256 -11.72 -2.17 9.95
C LYS A 256 -12.33 -2.24 8.55
N ALA A 257 -12.82 -1.11 8.03
CA ALA A 257 -13.38 -1.07 6.68
C ALA A 257 -12.35 -1.51 5.62
N VAL A 258 -11.13 -0.99 5.70
CA VAL A 258 -10.06 -1.32 4.76
C VAL A 258 -9.57 -2.77 4.91
N SER A 259 -9.45 -3.27 6.15
CA SER A 259 -8.95 -4.63 6.40
C SER A 259 -9.97 -5.73 6.05
N ASP A 260 -11.27 -5.47 6.22
CA ASP A 260 -12.33 -6.46 5.99
C ASP A 260 -12.67 -6.69 4.53
N GLY A 261 -12.44 -5.71 3.64
CA GLY A 261 -12.53 -5.78 2.17
C GLY A 261 -13.83 -6.22 1.49
N ASP A 262 -14.32 -7.38 1.90
CA ASP A 262 -15.46 -8.09 1.34
C ASP A 262 -16.76 -7.83 2.11
N CYS A 263 -16.66 -7.16 3.26
CA CYS A 263 -17.83 -6.84 4.08
C CYS A 263 -18.65 -5.69 3.46
N PRO A 264 -19.99 -5.85 3.30
CA PRO A 264 -20.85 -4.74 2.87
C PRO A 264 -20.74 -3.50 3.77
N GLU A 265 -20.44 -3.69 5.06
CA GLU A 265 -20.21 -2.61 6.03
C GLU A 265 -19.00 -1.75 5.65
N SER A 266 -17.93 -2.36 5.10
CA SER A 266 -16.74 -1.62 4.64
C SER A 266 -17.08 -0.58 3.58
N ARG A 267 -18.03 -0.90 2.69
CA ARG A 267 -18.49 0.01 1.63
C ARG A 267 -19.33 1.17 2.15
N GLN A 268 -19.83 1.10 3.40
CA GLN A 268 -20.56 2.21 4.01
C GLN A 268 -19.62 3.36 4.39
N LEU A 269 -18.32 3.10 4.56
CA LEU A 269 -17.30 4.10 4.92
C LEU A 269 -16.41 4.50 3.73
N ALA A 270 -16.78 4.10 2.52
CA ALA A 270 -15.98 4.32 1.32
C ALA A 270 -15.66 5.81 1.09
N ALA A 271 -16.61 6.72 1.27
CA ALA A 271 -16.36 8.15 1.01
C ALA A 271 -15.33 8.73 1.97
N SER A 272 -15.35 8.30 3.24
CA SER A 272 -14.42 8.72 4.28
C SER A 272 -13.01 8.20 4.03
N VAL A 273 -12.90 6.92 3.65
CA VAL A 273 -11.63 6.28 3.28
C VAL A 273 -11.02 6.97 2.05
N TRP A 274 -11.81 7.13 0.98
CA TRP A 274 -11.37 7.80 -0.25
C TRP A 274 -10.98 9.27 -0.01
N ALA A 275 -11.77 10.00 0.80
CA ALA A 275 -11.47 11.39 1.12
C ALA A 275 -10.08 11.53 1.78
N ILE A 276 -9.79 10.77 2.84
CA ILE A 276 -8.49 10.88 3.50
C ILE A 276 -7.35 10.40 2.60
N TYR A 277 -7.53 9.28 1.91
CA TYR A 277 -6.51 8.75 1.01
C TYR A 277 -6.12 9.80 -0.04
N GLU A 278 -7.10 10.41 -0.72
CA GLU A 278 -6.82 11.39 -1.77
C GLU A 278 -6.23 12.69 -1.22
N ILE A 279 -6.74 13.19 -0.09
CA ILE A 279 -6.23 14.44 0.50
C ILE A 279 -4.78 14.28 0.93
N LEU A 280 -4.45 13.23 1.68
CA LEU A 280 -3.07 13.00 2.15
C LEU A 280 -2.11 12.75 0.99
N LEU A 281 -2.54 12.02 -0.03
CA LEU A 281 -1.73 11.78 -1.22
C LEU A 281 -1.58 13.03 -2.10
N SER A 282 -2.59 13.90 -2.17
CA SER A 282 -2.47 15.22 -2.79
C SER A 282 -1.44 16.05 -2.04
N ARG A 283 -1.55 16.13 -0.71
CA ARG A 283 -0.65 16.91 0.17
C ARG A 283 0.80 16.44 0.10
N ALA A 284 1.03 15.14 0.00
CA ALA A 284 2.36 14.54 -0.13
C ALA A 284 3.20 15.16 -1.27
N ARG A 285 2.53 15.66 -2.33
CA ARG A 285 3.16 16.29 -3.51
C ARG A 285 3.68 17.69 -3.25
N PHE A 286 3.07 18.40 -2.31
CA PHE A 286 3.32 19.83 -2.10
C PHE A 286 4.37 20.10 -1.01
N LEU A 287 4.83 19.05 -0.31
CA LEU A 287 5.79 19.19 0.79
C LEU A 287 7.23 19.28 0.28
N SER A 288 7.73 20.50 0.17
CA SER A 288 9.11 20.78 -0.26
C SER A 288 10.16 20.44 0.82
N ARG A 289 9.81 20.64 2.09
CA ARG A 289 10.71 20.45 3.25
C ARG A 289 10.52 19.09 3.91
N PRO A 290 11.60 18.48 4.46
CA PRO A 290 11.46 17.30 5.29
C PRO A 290 10.64 17.65 6.52
N VAL A 291 9.72 16.77 6.88
CA VAL A 291 9.05 16.83 8.18
C VAL A 291 10.02 16.26 9.22
N PRO A 292 10.13 16.86 10.42
CA PRO A 292 10.87 16.27 11.53
C PRO A 292 10.47 14.81 11.81
N HIS A 293 11.31 14.10 12.56
CA HIS A 293 10.92 12.77 13.05
C HIS A 293 9.62 12.88 13.83
N ALA A 294 8.75 11.89 13.64
CA ALA A 294 7.47 11.83 14.32
C ALA A 294 7.37 10.54 15.11
N TYR A 295 6.85 10.62 16.32
CA TYR A 295 6.80 9.54 17.29
C TYR A 295 5.37 9.15 17.58
N ALA A 296 5.14 7.86 17.82
CA ALA A 296 3.88 7.34 18.29
C ALA A 296 4.11 6.18 19.27
N SER A 297 3.18 6.00 20.21
CA SER A 297 3.17 4.81 21.06
C SER A 297 2.72 3.61 20.25
N LEU A 298 3.43 2.48 20.35
CA LEU A 298 3.04 1.27 19.64
C LEU A 298 1.77 0.64 20.23
N ARG A 299 1.62 0.71 21.55
CA ARG A 299 0.49 0.19 22.35
C ARG A 299 -0.12 1.27 23.24
N GLY A 300 -1.17 0.93 23.98
CA GLY A 300 -1.94 1.85 24.81
C GLY A 300 -3.31 2.14 24.21
N ILE A 301 -4.15 2.88 24.92
CA ILE A 301 -5.53 3.18 24.48
C ILE A 301 -5.51 3.94 23.14
N TYR A 302 -4.43 4.69 22.89
CA TYR A 302 -4.22 5.40 21.63
C TYR A 302 -2.98 4.92 20.86
N GLY A 303 -2.49 3.72 21.16
CA GLY A 303 -1.37 3.13 20.45
C GLY A 303 -1.73 2.69 19.04
N LEU A 304 -0.72 2.62 18.16
CA LEU A 304 -0.90 2.21 16.77
C LEU A 304 -1.57 0.84 16.65
N ALA A 305 -1.16 -0.13 17.48
CA ALA A 305 -1.71 -1.49 17.50
C ALA A 305 -3.18 -1.57 17.93
N THR A 306 -3.66 -0.60 18.71
CA THR A 306 -5.08 -0.52 19.07
C THR A 306 -5.91 -0.13 17.87
N THR A 307 -5.41 0.78 17.03
CA THR A 307 -6.11 1.21 15.82
C THR A 307 -5.97 0.26 14.65
N ASP A 308 -4.82 -0.40 14.52
CA ASP A 308 -4.50 -1.29 13.42
C ASP A 308 -3.63 -2.45 13.94
N PRO A 309 -4.20 -3.66 14.14
CA PRO A 309 -3.48 -4.78 14.76
C PRO A 309 -2.23 -5.24 14.00
N VAL A 310 -2.02 -4.82 12.74
CA VAL A 310 -0.81 -5.15 11.97
C VAL A 310 0.47 -4.67 12.67
N TRP A 311 0.38 -3.63 13.50
CA TRP A 311 1.49 -3.07 14.27
C TRP A 311 2.06 -4.02 15.31
N GLU A 312 1.28 -4.99 15.80
CA GLU A 312 1.76 -6.02 16.73
C GLU A 312 2.86 -6.90 16.11
N LYS A 313 2.99 -6.94 14.78
CA LYS A 313 4.06 -7.67 14.10
C LYS A 313 5.46 -7.14 14.46
N LEU A 314 5.60 -5.85 14.80
CA LEU A 314 6.87 -5.28 15.25
C LEU A 314 7.33 -5.81 16.62
N LEU A 315 6.42 -6.42 17.38
CA LEU A 315 6.72 -7.00 18.70
C LEU A 315 7.09 -8.48 18.64
N GLN A 316 7.06 -9.07 17.44
CA GLN A 316 7.46 -10.46 17.26
C GLN A 316 8.97 -10.60 17.47
N PRO A 317 9.45 -11.58 18.26
CA PRO A 317 10.87 -11.72 18.58
C PRO A 317 11.78 -11.92 17.36
N ASP A 318 11.22 -12.44 16.26
CA ASP A 318 11.91 -12.77 15.02
C ASP A 318 11.83 -11.65 13.96
N VAL A 319 11.24 -10.49 14.29
CA VAL A 319 11.18 -9.36 13.35
C VAL A 319 12.59 -8.91 12.96
N GLN A 320 12.90 -8.95 11.67
CA GLN A 320 14.20 -8.56 11.12
C GLN A 320 14.15 -7.15 10.51
N LEU A 321 15.31 -6.51 10.41
CA LEU A 321 15.46 -5.29 9.61
C LEU A 321 15.03 -5.56 8.16
N GLY A 322 14.38 -4.58 7.55
CA GLY A 322 13.75 -4.73 6.23
C GLY A 322 12.37 -5.40 6.26
N PHE A 323 11.85 -5.81 7.43
CA PHE A 323 10.48 -6.26 7.56
C PHE A 323 9.50 -5.15 7.13
N SER A 324 8.61 -5.47 6.19
CA SER A 324 7.62 -4.53 5.67
C SER A 324 6.19 -5.02 5.82
N PHE A 325 5.27 -4.10 6.09
CA PHE A 325 3.83 -4.35 6.11
C PHE A 325 3.06 -3.12 5.65
N GLN A 326 1.79 -3.30 5.30
CA GLN A 326 0.88 -2.23 4.91
C GLN A 326 -0.10 -1.91 6.04
N THR A 327 -0.35 -0.63 6.29
CA THR A 327 -1.36 -0.19 7.26
C THR A 327 -2.73 -0.08 6.63
N CYS A 328 -3.78 -0.26 7.42
CA CYS A 328 -5.17 -0.10 6.99
C CYS A 328 -5.78 1.23 7.47
N THR A 329 -5.11 1.95 8.37
CA THR A 329 -5.62 3.19 8.98
C THR A 329 -4.77 4.41 8.69
N VAL A 330 -5.37 5.57 8.97
CA VAL A 330 -4.67 6.85 9.03
C VAL A 330 -3.95 6.91 10.36
N LEU A 331 -2.63 7.04 10.33
CA LEU A 331 -1.84 7.05 11.56
C LEU A 331 -1.63 8.49 12.00
N GLN A 332 -1.58 8.69 13.31
CA GLN A 332 -1.25 9.97 13.92
C GLN A 332 0.09 9.82 14.66
N ALA A 333 0.99 10.76 14.43
CA ALA A 333 2.28 10.81 15.11
C ALA A 333 2.56 12.25 15.57
N SER A 334 3.31 12.38 16.66
CA SER A 334 3.74 13.66 17.19
C SER A 334 5.16 13.96 16.72
N MET A 335 5.38 15.08 16.04
CA MET A 335 6.72 15.53 15.68
C MET A 335 7.57 15.76 16.91
N ASP A 336 8.89 15.66 16.72
CA ASP A 336 9.85 16.03 17.73
C ASP A 336 9.62 17.46 18.24
N ALA A 337 9.34 17.58 19.53
CA ALA A 337 9.15 18.84 20.21
C ALA A 337 9.56 18.67 21.68
N PRO A 338 10.04 19.72 22.36
CA PRO A 338 10.43 19.62 23.77
C PRO A 338 9.29 19.12 24.68
N THR A 339 8.04 19.38 24.30
CA THR A 339 6.85 18.92 25.02
C THR A 339 6.48 17.47 24.75
N CYS A 340 7.15 16.82 23.79
CA CYS A 340 6.86 15.44 23.47
C CYS A 340 7.35 14.49 24.55
N PHE A 341 8.49 14.78 25.16
CA PHE A 341 9.07 13.95 26.21
C PHE A 341 9.23 14.74 27.52
N PRO A 342 8.14 15.22 28.14
CA PRO A 342 8.20 16.18 29.24
C PRO A 342 8.71 15.55 30.55
N ASP A 343 8.59 14.23 30.71
CA ASP A 343 9.09 13.47 31.86
C ASP A 343 9.52 12.07 31.37
N MET A 344 10.82 11.93 31.12
CA MET A 344 11.49 10.87 30.35
C MET A 344 11.59 9.51 31.05
N SER A 345 10.82 9.29 32.12
CA SER A 345 10.72 7.99 32.78
C SER A 345 9.46 7.18 32.42
N ALA A 346 8.40 7.81 31.87
CA ALA A 346 7.11 7.10 31.70
C ALA A 346 6.20 7.54 30.52
N SER A 347 6.47 8.65 29.84
CA SER A 347 5.45 9.33 29.02
C SER A 347 5.84 9.46 27.56
N VAL A 348 4.91 9.17 26.64
CA VAL A 348 4.99 9.57 25.22
C VAL A 348 3.77 10.40 24.94
N PRO A 349 3.91 11.53 24.23
CA PRO A 349 2.79 12.39 23.95
C PRO A 349 1.93 11.65 22.92
N ILE A 350 0.64 11.53 23.19
CA ILE A 350 -0.27 11.02 22.18
C ILE A 350 -0.93 12.24 21.56
N HIS A 351 -0.54 12.55 20.34
CA HIS A 351 -1.12 13.68 19.63
C HIS A 351 -2.54 13.33 19.17
N ARG A 352 -3.55 13.89 19.85
CA ARG A 352 -4.92 14.00 19.33
C ARG A 352 -5.15 15.41 18.81
N LEU A 353 -4.79 15.68 17.55
CA LEU A 353 -5.19 16.86 16.75
C LEU A 353 -5.94 17.95 17.54
N CYS A 354 -5.21 18.76 18.32
CA CYS A 354 -5.64 19.92 19.14
C CYS A 354 -5.88 19.70 20.65
N SER A 355 -5.79 18.49 21.18
CA SER A 355 -5.48 18.27 22.60
C SER A 355 -4.36 17.25 22.69
N VAL A 356 -3.36 17.50 23.54
CA VAL A 356 -2.32 16.52 23.82
C VAL A 356 -2.71 15.82 25.13
N PRO A 357 -3.53 14.75 25.12
CA PRO A 357 -3.47 13.82 26.21
C PRO A 357 -2.12 13.08 26.08
N CYS A 358 -1.21 13.31 27.00
CA CYS A 358 -0.10 12.37 27.19
C CYS A 358 -0.67 11.08 27.78
N GLU A 359 -0.44 9.94 27.15
CA GLU A 359 -0.63 8.66 27.82
C GLU A 359 0.69 8.33 28.51
N LEU A 360 0.64 8.16 29.83
CA LEU A 360 1.72 7.57 30.61
C LEU A 360 1.76 6.07 30.31
N TYR A 361 2.22 5.70 29.12
CA TYR A 361 2.35 4.31 28.71
C TYR A 361 3.83 3.93 28.64
N ASN A 362 4.28 2.98 29.47
CA ASN A 362 5.66 2.49 29.47
C ASN A 362 5.83 1.28 28.53
N GLY A 363 5.87 1.49 27.22
CA GLY A 363 6.11 0.42 26.25
C GLY A 363 6.93 0.83 25.04
N PRO A 364 7.02 0.01 23.99
CA PRO A 364 7.81 0.39 22.82
C PRO A 364 7.20 1.57 22.07
N ILE A 365 8.06 2.35 21.43
CA ILE A 365 7.66 3.48 20.60
C ILE A 365 8.07 3.25 19.15
N VAL A 366 7.43 3.99 18.27
CA VAL A 366 7.76 4.05 16.85
C VAL A 366 8.25 5.44 16.52
N CYS A 367 9.37 5.52 15.80
CA CYS A 367 9.89 6.72 15.17
C CYS A 367 9.69 6.61 13.65
N PHE A 368 9.01 7.59 13.06
CA PHE A 368 8.78 7.69 11.63
C PHE A 368 9.78 8.66 11.01
N VAL A 369 10.52 8.18 10.02
CA VAL A 369 11.48 9.00 9.27
C VAL A 369 10.83 9.52 7.98
N SER A 370 10.82 10.85 7.82
CA SER A 370 10.36 11.51 6.60
C SER A 370 11.40 11.36 5.48
N THR A 371 11.38 10.25 4.76
CA THR A 371 12.25 10.07 3.60
C THR A 371 11.66 10.76 2.36
N ARG A 372 12.52 11.31 1.49
CA ARG A 372 12.10 11.64 0.11
C ARG A 372 11.90 10.33 -0.62
N ALA A 373 10.81 10.20 -1.38
CA ALA A 373 10.73 9.16 -2.41
C ALA A 373 11.98 9.25 -3.32
N HIS A 374 12.50 8.12 -3.81
CA HIS A 374 13.70 8.08 -4.65
C HIS A 374 13.58 8.94 -5.93
N SER A 375 12.37 9.31 -6.35
CA SER A 375 12.09 10.22 -7.46
C SER A 375 11.87 11.70 -7.07
N GLY A 376 12.07 12.04 -5.79
CA GLY A 376 12.17 13.43 -5.32
C GLY A 376 10.86 14.20 -5.06
N GLN A 377 9.67 13.66 -5.32
CA GLN A 377 8.43 14.47 -5.29
C GLN A 377 7.46 14.23 -4.13
N PHE A 378 7.60 13.14 -3.36
CA PHE A 378 6.64 12.82 -2.30
C PHE A 378 7.34 12.64 -0.97
N ARG A 379 6.80 13.30 0.05
CA ARG A 379 7.18 13.12 1.45
C ARG A 379 6.25 12.12 2.09
N SER A 380 6.80 11.25 2.94
CA SER A 380 6.05 10.17 3.58
C SER A 380 5.17 10.61 4.76
N LEU A 381 5.53 11.72 5.43
CA LEU A 381 4.79 12.30 6.55
C LEU A 381 4.10 13.60 6.14
N ILE A 382 2.82 13.77 6.50
CA ILE A 382 2.03 14.97 6.21
C ILE A 382 1.77 15.74 7.49
N GLN A 383 2.36 16.92 7.63
CA GLN A 383 2.14 17.76 8.80
C GLN A 383 0.70 18.29 8.84
N THR A 384 -0.01 18.03 9.94
CA THR A 384 -1.43 18.38 10.14
C THR A 384 -1.69 19.29 11.34
N SER A 385 -0.66 19.56 12.13
CA SER A 385 -0.66 20.63 13.13
C SER A 385 0.77 21.15 13.35
N THR A 386 0.96 22.09 14.28
CA THR A 386 2.30 22.53 14.69
C THR A 386 3.17 21.41 15.26
N THR A 387 2.57 20.33 15.78
CA THR A 387 3.26 19.22 16.44
C THR A 387 2.84 17.85 15.91
N GLY A 388 1.94 17.78 14.93
CA GLY A 388 1.29 16.55 14.51
C GLY A 388 1.51 16.24 13.04
N CYS A 389 1.63 14.95 12.74
CA CYS A 389 1.72 14.42 11.40
C CYS A 389 0.75 13.26 11.19
N HIS A 390 0.26 13.13 9.96
CA HIS A 390 -0.51 11.99 9.50
C HIS A 390 0.22 11.17 8.46
N LEU A 391 -0.15 9.89 8.44
CA LEU A 391 0.23 8.92 7.42
C LEU A 391 -1.03 8.43 6.69
N PRO A 392 -0.99 8.27 5.36
CA PRO A 392 -2.14 7.77 4.61
C PRO A 392 -2.44 6.31 5.00
N PRO A 393 -3.71 5.87 4.84
CA PRO A 393 -4.01 4.45 4.84
C PRO A 393 -3.27 3.79 3.66
N LEU A 394 -2.96 2.50 3.80
CA LEU A 394 -2.17 1.71 2.85
C LEU A 394 -0.69 2.10 2.78
N ALA A 395 -0.19 2.95 3.67
CA ALA A 395 1.24 3.21 3.79
C ALA A 395 2.00 1.90 3.98
N THR A 396 3.08 1.73 3.22
CA THR A 396 4.02 0.62 3.42
C THR A 396 5.05 1.08 4.45
N ILE A 397 5.08 0.37 5.57
CA ILE A 397 5.97 0.60 6.68
C ILE A 397 7.11 -0.41 6.56
N THR A 398 8.35 0.04 6.71
CA THR A 398 9.54 -0.83 6.69
C THR A 398 10.39 -0.54 7.92
N LEU A 399 10.75 -1.58 8.66
CA LEU A 399 11.64 -1.48 9.81
C LEU A 399 13.08 -1.26 9.33
N GLU A 400 13.68 -0.11 9.66
CA GLU A 400 15.06 0.22 9.27
C GLU A 400 16.05 -0.01 10.42
N GLU A 401 15.64 0.31 11.64
CA GLU A 401 16.51 0.22 12.81
C GLU A 401 15.68 -0.07 14.08
N VAL A 402 16.32 -0.76 15.02
CA VAL A 402 15.78 -1.04 16.35
C VAL A 402 16.75 -0.47 17.36
N LEU A 403 16.32 0.58 18.07
CA LEU A 403 17.08 1.24 19.11
C LEU A 403 16.64 0.68 20.46
N GLU A 404 17.58 0.11 21.21
CA GLU A 404 17.29 -0.48 22.51
C GLU A 404 17.13 0.59 23.61
N ALA A 405 16.41 0.23 24.68
CA ALA A 405 16.19 1.14 25.79
C ALA A 405 17.54 1.65 26.37
N GLY A 406 17.68 2.97 26.48
CA GLY A 406 18.87 3.63 27.01
C GLY A 406 20.00 3.86 26.00
N THR A 407 19.86 3.38 24.75
CA THR A 407 20.93 3.52 23.73
C THR A 407 20.69 4.68 22.75
N TRP A 408 19.60 5.41 22.89
CA TRP A 408 19.23 6.50 22.01
C TRP A 408 18.65 7.68 22.79
N ALA A 409 18.66 8.85 22.16
CA ALA A 409 18.25 10.10 22.78
C ALA A 409 17.47 10.98 21.81
N VAL A 410 16.61 11.84 22.36
CA VAL A 410 15.91 12.91 21.65
C VAL A 410 16.33 14.23 22.29
N ASP A 411 16.83 15.18 21.51
CA ASP A 411 17.35 16.46 21.99
C ASP A 411 18.30 16.32 23.19
N GLU A 412 19.31 15.43 23.06
CA GLU A 412 20.32 15.11 24.10
C GLU A 412 19.79 14.38 25.34
N VAL A 413 18.49 14.06 25.40
CA VAL A 413 17.89 13.36 26.53
C VAL A 413 17.74 11.87 26.21
N THR A 414 18.39 11.02 27.01
CA THR A 414 18.36 9.56 26.85
C THR A 414 16.96 8.99 27.06
N CYS A 415 16.53 8.12 26.16
CA CYS A 415 15.23 7.46 26.22
C CYS A 415 15.36 6.00 26.73
N PHE A 416 14.66 5.66 27.81
CA PHE A 416 14.69 4.31 28.41
C PHE A 416 13.65 3.35 27.84
N ARG A 417 13.30 3.51 26.56
CA ARG A 417 12.28 2.70 25.88
C ARG A 417 12.84 2.17 24.58
N LYS A 418 12.40 0.98 24.19
CA LYS A 418 12.71 0.44 22.86
C LYS A 418 12.03 1.30 21.79
N CYS A 419 12.76 1.66 20.74
CA CYS A 419 12.26 2.46 19.62
C CYS A 419 12.45 1.71 18.30
N PHE A 420 11.36 1.57 17.54
CA PHE A 420 11.39 1.05 16.18
C PHE A 420 11.46 2.22 15.21
N VAL A 421 12.57 2.36 14.48
CA VAL A 421 12.74 3.39 13.47
C VAL A 421 12.23 2.86 12.13
N LEU A 422 11.24 3.55 11.58
CA LEU A 422 10.48 3.08 10.44
C LEU A 422 10.56 4.06 9.28
N LYS A 423 10.81 3.49 8.12
CA LYS A 423 10.61 4.17 6.85
C LYS A 423 9.19 3.96 6.38
N VAL A 424 8.61 5.05 5.94
CA VAL A 424 7.27 5.07 5.36
C VAL A 424 7.41 5.30 3.87
N ALA A 425 6.84 4.40 3.08
CA ALA A 425 6.56 4.62 1.67
C ALA A 425 5.06 4.82 1.50
N PHE A 426 4.69 5.83 0.70
CA PHE A 426 3.31 5.92 0.28
C PHE A 426 2.94 4.68 -0.53
N PRO A 427 1.64 4.32 -0.56
CA PRO A 427 1.08 3.44 -1.57
C PRO A 427 1.10 4.18 -2.91
N LEU A 428 2.31 4.35 -3.45
CA LEU A 428 2.66 5.23 -4.55
C LEU A 428 3.35 4.44 -5.61
#